data_AF-A0A1W6L966-F1
#
_entry.id   AF-A0A1W6L966-F1
#
_cell.length_a   1.000
_cell.length_b   1.000
_cell.length_c   1.000
_cell.angle_alpha   90.00
_cell.angle_beta   90.00
_cell.angle_gamma   90.00
#
_symmetry.space_group_name_H-M   'P 1'
#
loop_
_entity.id
_entity.type
_entity.pdbx_description
1 polymer ?
#
loop_
_entity_poly.entity_id
_entity_poly.type
_entity_poly.pdbx_seq_one_letter_code
_entity_poly.pdbx_strand_id
1 'polypeptide(L)' 'MLPLAATPDLTDADWVERVTARMLTLDRTLSGADVHRIAMDLAGRPRWRALAPEAAADKAFDDPEAVDGV' A
#
# COMPACT_ATOMS: atom_id res chain seq x y z
N MET A 1 -25.07 1.98 -24.42
CA MET A 1 -24.63 1.17 -23.27
C MET A 1 -23.15 1.45 -23.07
N LEU A 2 -22.79 2.20 -22.02
CA LEU A 2 -21.39 2.36 -21.62
C LEU A 2 -20.96 1.05 -20.93
N PRO A 3 -19.79 0.47 -21.25
CA PRO A 3 -19.29 -0.66 -20.49
C PRO A 3 -19.07 -0.19 -19.06
N LEU A 4 -19.72 -0.87 -18.10
CA LEU A 4 -19.34 -0.80 -16.70
C LEU A 4 -17.84 -1.11 -16.67
N ALA A 5 -17.02 -0.09 -16.41
CA ALA A 5 -15.61 -0.27 -16.21
C ALA A 5 -15.49 -1.31 -15.10
N ALA A 6 -15.14 -2.55 -15.48
CA ALA A 6 -14.67 -3.53 -14.54
C ALA A 6 -13.56 -2.81 -13.80
N THR A 7 -13.80 -2.46 -12.53
CA THR A 7 -12.73 -1.98 -11.65
C THR A 7 -11.62 -3.00 -11.83
N PRO A 8 -10.47 -2.61 -12.42
CA PRO A 8 -9.42 -3.57 -12.72
C PRO A 8 -9.15 -4.32 -11.43
N ASP A 9 -9.15 -5.64 -11.50
CA ASP A 9 -8.81 -6.50 -10.37
C ASP A 9 -7.48 -5.98 -9.83
N LEU A 10 -7.52 -5.31 -8.68
CA LEU A 10 -6.38 -4.55 -8.18
C LEU A 10 -5.31 -5.58 -7.83
N THR A 11 -4.32 -5.69 -8.70
CA THR A 11 -3.26 -6.66 -8.53
C THR A 11 -2.42 -6.27 -7.31
N ASP A 12 -1.72 -7.25 -6.74
CA ASP A 12 -0.76 -7.02 -5.67
C ASP A 12 0.26 -5.94 -6.06
N ALA A 13 0.70 -5.94 -7.32
CA ALA A 13 1.61 -4.93 -7.85
C ALA A 13 0.99 -3.53 -7.89
N ASP A 14 -0.23 -3.39 -8.42
CA ASP A 14 -0.94 -2.11 -8.46
C ASP A 14 -1.18 -1.54 -7.06
N TRP A 15 -1.48 -2.40 -6.09
CA TRP A 15 -1.67 -1.99 -4.71
C TRP A 15 -0.36 -1.51 -4.10
N VAL A 16 0.74 -2.26 -4.27
CA VAL A 16 2.08 -1.89 -3.78
C VAL A 16 2.54 -0.55 -4.37
N GLU A 17 2.34 -0.32 -5.66
CA GLU A 17 2.69 0.95 -6.30
C GLU A 17 1.89 2.12 -5.72
N ARG A 18 0.59 1.94 -5.47
CA ARG A 18 -0.26 2.97 -4.86
C ARG A 18 0.12 3.26 -3.42
N VAL A 19 0.42 2.24 -2.61
CA VAL A 19 0.93 2.43 -1.24
C VAL A 19 2.24 3.19 -1.28
N THR A 20 3.16 2.79 -2.15
CA THR A 20 4.48 3.42 -2.29
C THR A 20 4.38 4.89 -2.66
N ALA A 21 3.58 5.20 -3.68
CA ALA A 21 3.33 6.58 -4.12
C ALA A 21 2.70 7.44 -3.01
N ARG A 22 1.79 6.85 -2.22
CA ARG A 22 1.15 7.55 -1.10
C ARG A 22 2.15 7.84 0.02
N MET A 23 2.96 6.87 0.44
CA MET A 23 3.98 7.06 1.48
C MET A 23 5.03 8.11 1.07
N LEU A 24 5.48 8.11 -0.18
CA LEU A 24 6.38 9.15 -0.71
C LEU A 24 5.73 10.53 -0.81
N THR A 25 4.40 10.60 -0.92
CA THR A 25 3.65 11.86 -0.87
C THR A 25 3.57 12.39 0.57
N LEU A 26 3.42 11.50 1.56
CA LEU A 26 3.42 11.84 2.98
C LEU A 26 4.79 12.33 3.44
N ASP A 27 5.86 11.64 3.05
CA ASP A 27 7.22 12.03 3.34
C ASP A 27 8.16 11.75 2.16
N ARG A 28 8.67 12.83 1.56
CA ARG A 28 9.59 12.79 0.42
C ARG A 28 11.04 12.53 0.81
N THR A 29 11.34 12.53 2.12
CA THR A 29 12.68 12.19 2.63
C THR A 29 12.88 10.69 2.72
N LEU A 30 11.79 9.91 2.67
CA LEU A 30 11.84 8.46 2.61
C LEU A 30 12.47 7.98 1.30
N SER A 31 13.27 6.93 1.40
CA SER A 31 13.84 6.23 0.26
C SER A 31 12.76 5.41 -0.44
N GLY A 32 12.55 5.66 -1.74
CA GLY A 32 11.55 4.94 -2.53
C GLY A 32 11.77 3.42 -2.54
N ALA A 33 13.01 2.96 -2.44
CA ALA A 33 13.32 1.53 -2.34
C ALA A 33 12.89 0.92 -1.00
N ASP A 34 13.07 1.65 0.10
CA ASP A 34 12.68 1.19 1.43
C ASP A 34 11.15 1.20 1.59
N VAL A 35 10.49 2.26 1.09
CA VAL A 35 9.04 2.35 1.03
C VAL A 35 8.43 1.21 0.20
N HIS A 36 9.01 0.92 -0.97
CA HIS A 36 8.56 -0.17 -1.82
C HIS A 36 8.68 -1.52 -1.12
N ARG A 37 9.77 -1.75 -0.39
CA ARG A 37 9.95 -2.96 0.42
C ARG A 37 8.89 -3.10 1.51
N ILE A 38 8.56 -2.02 2.21
CA ILE A 38 7.49 -1.99 3.22
C ILE A 38 6.15 -2.33 2.58
N ALA A 39 5.83 -1.71 1.43
CA ALA A 39 4.59 -1.97 0.71
C ALA A 39 4.50 -3.43 0.23
N MET A 40 5.60 -4.04 -0.25
CA MET A 40 5.65 -5.45 -0.60
C MET A 40 5.44 -6.37 0.61
N ASP A 41 6.03 -6.04 1.76
CA ASP A 41 5.82 -6.81 3.01
C ASP A 41 4.36 -6.76 3.44
N LEU A 42 3.73 -5.58 3.39
CA LEU A 42 2.32 -5.39 3.67
C LEU A 42 1.43 -6.22 2.73
N ALA A 43 1.73 -6.23 1.42
CA ALA A 43 1.01 -7.05 0.45
C ALA A 43 1.21 -8.57 0.65
N GLY A 44 2.23 -8.99 1.41
CA GLY A 44 2.41 -10.37 1.82
C GLY A 44 1.52 -10.81 3.00
N ARG A 45 0.91 -9.88 3.74
CA ARG A 45 0.19 -10.18 4.99
C ARG A 45 -1.22 -10.70 4.75
N PRO A 46 -1.71 -11.67 5.54
CA PRO A 46 -3.10 -12.11 5.42
C PRO A 46 -4.05 -10.91 5.64
N ARG A 47 -5.01 -10.72 4.72
CA ARG A 47 -5.97 -9.60 4.70
C ARG A 47 -5.42 -8.22 4.31
N TRP A 48 -4.28 -8.14 3.62
CA TRP A 48 -3.78 -6.85 3.10
C TRP A 48 -4.77 -6.12 2.17
N ARG A 49 -5.60 -6.88 1.41
CA ARG A 49 -6.71 -6.35 0.58
C ARG A 49 -7.91 -5.82 1.39
N ALA A 50 -7.93 -5.96 2.72
CA ALA A 50 -9.03 -5.45 3.55
C ALA A 50 -9.00 -3.91 3.67
N LEU A 51 -7.88 -3.27 3.33
CA LEU A 51 -7.71 -1.82 3.32
C LEU A 51 -7.38 -1.32 1.91
N ALA A 52 -7.89 -0.13 1.59
CA ALA A 52 -7.44 0.61 0.41
C ALA A 52 -5.94 0.93 0.55
N PRO A 53 -5.17 0.93 -0.56
CA PRO A 53 -3.73 1.16 -0.50
C PRO A 53 -3.38 2.52 0.15
N GLU A 54 -4.18 3.56 -0.09
CA GLU A 54 -3.96 4.86 0.53
C GLU A 54 -4.14 4.80 2.05
N ALA A 55 -5.17 4.08 2.53
CA ALA A 55 -5.41 3.89 3.97
C ALA A 55 -4.35 3.00 4.62
N ALA A 56 -3.84 2.00 3.89
CA ALA A 56 -2.75 1.15 4.36
C ALA A 56 -1.43 1.94 4.48
N ALA A 57 -1.14 2.82 3.51
CA ALA A 57 0.02 3.71 3.55
C ALA A 57 -0.04 4.68 4.74
N ASP A 58 -1.18 5.36 4.93
CA ASP A 58 -1.39 6.26 6.08
C ASP A 58 -1.23 5.49 7.40
N LYS A 59 -1.78 4.27 7.51
CA LYS A 59 -1.65 3.44 8.72
C LYS A 59 -0.22 2.95 8.98
N ALA A 60 0.50 2.52 7.94
CA ALA A 60 1.89 2.09 8.05
C ALA A 60 2.85 3.25 8.36
N PHE A 61 2.46 4.47 7.98
CA PHE A 61 3.21 5.68 8.30
C PHE A 61 2.97 6.15 9.75
N ASP A 62 1.73 6.04 10.25
CA ASP A 62 1.35 6.47 11.60
C ASP A 62 1.80 5.47 12.69
N ASP A 63 1.82 4.17 12.37
CA ASP A 63 2.11 3.11 13.33
C ASP A 63 3.21 2.13 12.84
N PRO A 64 4.49 2.42 13.14
CA PRO A 64 5.61 1.55 12.80
C PRO A 64 5.72 0.29 13.69
N GLU A 65 4.96 0.17 14.78
CA GLU A 65 4.93 -1.02 15.66
C GLU A 65 3.89 -2.06 15.20
N ALA A 66 2.82 -1.64 14.53
CA ALA A 66 1.78 -2.51 13.98
C ALA A 66 2.29 -3.41 12.84
N VAL A 67 3.46 -3.09 12.27
CA VAL A 67 4.15 -3.94 11.31
C VAL A 67 5.03 -5.02 11.96
N ASP A 68 5.37 -4.91 13.25
CA ASP A 68 6.28 -5.85 13.95
C ASP A 68 5.56 -6.78 14.94
N GLY A 69 4.23 -6.68 15.05
CA GLY A 69 3.45 -7.42 16.05
C GLY A 69 3.00 -8.84 15.65
N VAL A 70 3.83 -9.83 15.99
CA VAL A 70 3.55 -11.29 16.24
C VAL A 70 3.16 -12.19 15.07
#